data_AF-A0A855QGZ5-F1
#
_entry.id   AF-A0A855QGZ5-F1
#
_cell.length_a   1.000
_cell.length_b   1.000
_cell.length_c   1.000
_cell.angle_alpha   90.00
_cell.angle_beta   90.00
_cell.angle_gamma   90.00
#
_symmetry.space_group_name_H-M   'P 1'
#
loop_
_entity.id
_entity.type
_entity.pdbx_description
1 polymer ?
#
loop_
_entity_poly.entity_id
_entity_poly.type
_entity_poly.pdbx_seq_one_letter_code
_entity_poly.pdbx_strand_id
1 'polypeptide(L)'
;MQAIRSILVVIEPEHSESLALKRAKLIAGVTGAHLHLLVCDKKHEHSALLALLKSGLQEDGYSVSTEQAWNTSLHDTIIDVQQAEGCGLVIKQHFPDSPLKKALLTPADWKLLRYCPTAVLLVKTATPWAGGVILAAIDVGNTDGEHRSLHNSIIDHGFDIASLAKAQLHVISAHPSPMLSAADPTFQLRETIEARYREQCRAFQAEFDVDDAHLHIEEGPADVLIPFAAHKWQAAVTIIGTVARTGISGALIGNTAEVILDAVESDVLVLKPQTLMDHLEELATKP
;
A
#
# COMPACT_ATOMS: atom_id res chain seq x y z
N MET A 1 -0.48 1.37 -11.50
CA MET A 1 0.44 2.53 -11.55
C MET A 1 0.30 3.40 -12.79
N GLN A 2 0.16 2.88 -14.02
CA GLN A 2 0.11 3.73 -15.24
C GLN A 2 -1.05 4.75 -15.26
N ALA A 3 -2.16 4.46 -14.58
CA ALA A 3 -3.29 5.37 -14.45
C ALA A 3 -3.03 6.56 -13.49
N ILE A 4 -1.99 6.50 -12.66
CA ILE A 4 -1.67 7.52 -11.66
C ILE A 4 -0.99 8.70 -12.35
N ARG A 5 -1.73 9.80 -12.51
CA ARG A 5 -1.26 11.01 -13.20
C ARG A 5 -0.53 12.00 -12.29
N SER A 6 -0.78 11.93 -10.98
CA SER A 6 -0.26 12.82 -9.97
C SER A 6 0.01 12.05 -8.68
N ILE A 7 1.15 12.35 -8.06
CA ILE A 7 1.65 11.72 -6.83
C ILE A 7 1.90 12.82 -5.81
N LEU A 8 1.24 12.72 -4.65
CA LEU A 8 1.54 13.56 -3.50
C LEU A 8 2.70 12.94 -2.72
N VAL A 9 3.79 13.68 -2.54
CA VAL A 9 4.98 13.24 -1.83
C VAL A 9 5.13 14.05 -0.55
N VAL A 10 5.01 13.38 0.60
CA VAL A 10 5.22 14.01 1.90
C VAL A 10 6.72 14.15 2.16
N ILE A 11 7.18 15.39 2.30
CA ILE A 11 8.58 15.74 2.55
C ILE A 11 8.74 16.07 4.03
N GLU A 12 9.61 15.33 4.71
CA GLU A 12 10.01 15.63 6.08
C GLU A 12 11.28 16.49 6.08
N PRO A 13 11.22 17.78 6.47
CA PRO A 13 12.33 18.72 6.33
C PRO A 13 13.51 18.41 7.27
N GLU A 14 13.28 17.68 8.36
CA GLU A 14 14.31 17.33 9.35
C GLU A 14 15.26 16.21 8.87
N HIS A 15 14.94 15.55 7.75
CA HIS A 15 15.71 14.43 7.21
C HIS A 15 16.39 14.79 5.88
N SER A 16 17.71 14.62 5.84
CA SER A 16 18.53 14.97 4.67
C SER A 16 18.28 14.08 3.44
N GLU A 17 17.81 12.86 3.63
CA GLU A 17 17.40 11.96 2.55
C GLU A 17 15.92 11.59 2.68
N SER A 18 15.14 11.89 1.64
CA SER A 18 13.74 11.47 1.55
C SER A 18 13.63 10.18 0.72
N LEU A 19 13.38 9.06 1.39
CA LEU A 19 13.08 7.80 0.72
C LEU A 19 11.74 7.89 -0.03
N ALA A 20 10.77 8.63 0.51
CA ALA A 20 9.51 8.94 -0.17
C ALA A 20 9.76 9.57 -1.55
N LEU A 21 10.63 10.59 -1.60
CA LEU A 21 10.99 11.23 -2.86
C LEU A 21 11.75 10.29 -3.80
N LYS A 22 12.64 9.43 -3.27
CA LYS A 22 13.32 8.41 -4.09
C LYS A 22 12.32 7.45 -4.76
N ARG A 23 11.28 6.99 -4.04
CA ARG A 23 10.21 6.15 -4.62
C ARG A 23 9.38 6.92 -5.63
N ALA A 24 9.02 8.17 -5.32
CA ALA A 24 8.26 9.03 -6.22
C ALA A 24 8.99 9.26 -7.56
N LYS A 25 10.29 9.55 -7.52
CA LYS A 25 11.13 9.68 -8.73
C LYS A 25 11.17 8.40 -9.55
N LEU A 26 11.34 7.24 -8.90
CA LEU A 26 11.34 5.95 -9.58
C LEU A 26 10.01 5.71 -10.32
N ILE A 27 8.89 5.98 -9.66
CA ILE A 27 7.55 5.84 -10.24
C ILE A 27 7.36 6.82 -11.40
N ALA A 28 7.51 8.12 -11.14
CA ALA A 28 7.29 9.17 -12.13
C ALA A 28 8.26 9.10 -13.32
N GLY A 29 9.47 8.57 -13.12
CA GLY A 29 10.46 8.43 -14.20
C GLY A 29 10.02 7.44 -15.29
N VAL A 30 9.12 6.51 -14.96
CA VAL A 30 8.54 5.56 -15.92
C VAL A 30 7.13 5.98 -16.34
N THR A 31 6.30 6.47 -15.39
CA THR A 31 4.89 6.79 -15.69
C THR A 31 4.68 8.19 -16.25
N GLY A 32 5.65 9.10 -16.06
CA GLY A 32 5.49 10.52 -16.37
C GLY A 32 4.54 11.27 -15.40
N ALA A 33 4.19 10.66 -14.26
CA ALA A 33 3.30 11.28 -13.28
C ALA A 33 3.85 12.61 -12.74
N HIS A 34 2.97 13.57 -12.51
CA HIS A 34 3.30 14.81 -11.82
C HIS A 34 3.63 14.54 -10.35
N LEU A 35 4.65 15.21 -9.82
CA LEU A 35 5.02 15.15 -8.39
C LEU A 35 4.57 16.44 -7.70
N HIS A 36 3.62 16.33 -6.77
CA HIS A 36 3.29 17.42 -5.85
C HIS A 36 4.03 17.19 -4.53
N LEU A 37 4.99 18.05 -4.19
CA LEU A 37 5.75 17.91 -2.93
C LEU A 37 5.09 18.71 -1.82
N LEU A 38 4.81 18.07 -0.69
CA LEU A 38 4.14 18.69 0.44
C LEU A 38 5.02 18.65 1.68
N VAL A 39 5.27 19.81 2.30
CA VAL A 39 5.78 19.90 3.67
C VAL A 39 4.63 20.25 4.62
N CYS A 40 4.39 19.41 5.62
CA CYS A 40 3.37 19.64 6.63
C CYS A 40 3.97 20.29 7.89
N ASP A 41 4.17 21.60 7.89
CA ASP A 41 4.69 22.34 9.03
C ASP A 41 4.01 23.71 9.17
N LYS A 42 3.52 24.01 10.37
CA LYS A 42 2.92 25.32 10.72
C LYS A 42 3.95 26.37 11.13
N LYS A 43 5.06 25.93 11.70
CA LYS A 43 5.95 26.75 12.55
C LYS A 43 7.11 27.36 11.78
N HIS A 44 7.75 26.57 10.91
CA HIS A 44 8.95 26.99 10.20
C HIS A 44 8.65 27.22 8.73
N GLU A 45 9.38 28.14 8.10
CA GLU A 45 9.24 28.45 6.68
C GLU A 45 10.16 27.55 5.85
N HIS A 46 9.60 26.75 4.94
CA HIS A 46 10.36 25.77 4.14
C HIS A 46 10.41 26.11 2.65
N SER A 47 10.07 27.35 2.28
CA SER A 47 10.02 27.82 0.88
C SER A 47 11.33 27.64 0.13
N ALA A 48 12.47 27.87 0.79
CA ALA A 48 13.80 27.68 0.19
C ALA A 48 14.10 26.19 -0.09
N LEU A 49 13.77 25.30 0.84
CA LEU A 49 13.92 23.85 0.66
C LEU A 49 13.05 23.36 -0.50
N LEU A 50 11.77 23.74 -0.52
CA LEU A 50 10.84 23.38 -1.57
C LEU A 50 11.29 23.92 -2.94
N ALA A 51 11.76 25.17 -3.01
CA ALA A 51 12.28 25.74 -4.26
C ALA A 51 13.52 24.99 -4.77
N LEU A 52 14.44 24.61 -3.88
CA LEU A 52 15.62 23.82 -4.23
C LEU A 52 15.24 22.43 -4.78
N LEU A 53 14.35 21.71 -4.07
CA LEU A 53 13.86 20.40 -4.51
C LEU A 53 13.14 20.50 -5.86
N LYS A 54 12.30 21.52 -6.04
CA LYS A 54 11.58 21.78 -7.29
C LYS A 54 12.54 22.00 -8.45
N SER A 55 13.53 22.89 -8.30
CA SER A 55 14.50 23.17 -9.37
C SER A 55 15.25 21.91 -9.77
N GLY A 56 15.80 21.17 -8.79
CA GLY A 56 16.55 19.94 -9.07
C GLY A 56 15.73 18.88 -9.79
N LEU A 57 14.46 18.71 -9.41
CA LEU A 57 13.58 17.76 -10.09
C LEU A 57 13.15 18.22 -11.49
N GLN A 58 12.95 19.52 -11.70
CA GLN A 58 12.64 20.07 -13.01
C GLN A 58 13.84 19.95 -13.97
N GLU A 59 15.05 20.15 -13.47
CA GLU A 59 16.31 19.89 -14.20
C GLU A 59 16.45 18.41 -14.58
N ASP A 60 16.05 17.51 -13.69
CA ASP A 60 15.97 16.07 -13.96
C ASP A 60 14.80 15.68 -14.92
N GLY A 61 13.97 16.64 -15.34
CA GLY A 61 12.88 16.44 -16.32
C GLY A 61 11.53 16.04 -15.72
N TYR A 62 11.35 16.10 -14.40
CA TYR A 62 10.07 15.81 -13.75
C TYR A 62 9.12 17.01 -13.79
N SER A 63 7.82 16.72 -13.93
CA SER A 63 6.77 17.72 -13.71
C SER A 63 6.53 17.86 -12.20
N VAL A 64 6.79 19.05 -11.63
CA VAL A 64 6.79 19.23 -10.16
C VAL A 64 6.07 20.52 -9.72
N SER A 65 5.26 20.39 -8.68
CA SER A 65 4.71 21.47 -7.87
C SER A 65 5.10 21.27 -6.40
N THR A 66 4.93 22.31 -5.59
CA THR A 66 5.35 22.30 -4.19
C THR A 66 4.40 23.13 -3.35
N GLU A 67 4.06 22.63 -2.17
CA GLU A 67 3.22 23.31 -1.20
C GLU A 67 3.77 23.11 0.22
N GLN A 68 3.61 24.14 1.04
CA GLN A 68 3.70 24.01 2.48
C GLN A 68 2.32 24.31 3.06
N ALA A 69 1.75 23.38 3.80
CA ALA A 69 0.42 23.52 4.37
C ALA A 69 0.36 22.96 5.79
N TRP A 70 -0.69 23.32 6.53
CA TRP A 70 -0.98 22.75 7.84
C TRP A 70 -2.46 22.90 8.20
N ASN A 71 -3.11 21.79 8.55
CA ASN A 71 -4.42 21.73 9.19
C ASN A 71 -4.29 21.16 10.62
N THR A 72 -5.36 20.64 11.23
CA THR A 72 -5.43 20.24 12.63
C THR A 72 -4.39 19.18 12.99
N SER A 73 -4.02 18.34 12.03
CA SER A 73 -2.95 17.36 12.19
C SER A 73 -2.28 16.99 10.86
N LEU A 74 -1.22 16.18 10.92
CA LEU A 74 -0.46 15.72 9.75
C LEU A 74 -1.36 15.03 8.71
N HIS A 75 -2.15 14.03 9.12
CA HIS A 75 -2.99 13.29 8.17
C HIS A 75 -4.12 14.14 7.57
N ASP A 76 -4.73 15.06 8.35
CA ASP A 76 -5.74 15.99 7.82
C ASP A 76 -5.12 16.86 6.72
N THR A 77 -3.94 17.43 6.99
CA THR A 77 -3.20 18.24 6.01
C THR A 77 -2.91 17.47 4.73
N ILE A 78 -2.43 16.23 4.84
CA ILE A 78 -2.12 15.39 3.68
C ILE A 78 -3.38 15.09 2.88
N ILE A 79 -4.51 14.80 3.54
CA ILE A 79 -5.77 14.48 2.87
C ILE A 79 -6.34 15.71 2.17
N ASP A 80 -6.32 16.88 2.80
CA ASP A 80 -6.81 18.13 2.20
C ASP A 80 -6.04 18.47 0.92
N VAL A 81 -4.71 18.40 0.96
CA VAL A 81 -3.86 18.67 -0.21
C VAL A 81 -4.03 17.58 -1.27
N GLN A 82 -4.13 16.31 -0.86
CA GLN A 82 -4.38 15.21 -1.81
C GLN A 82 -5.68 15.45 -2.59
N GLN A 83 -6.72 15.94 -1.93
CA GLN A 83 -8.01 16.27 -2.52
C GLN A 83 -7.93 17.50 -3.43
N ALA A 84 -7.31 18.59 -2.95
CA ALA A 84 -7.16 19.82 -3.72
C ALA A 84 -6.39 19.61 -5.03
N GLU A 85 -5.35 18.77 -4.99
CA GLU A 85 -4.48 18.49 -6.13
C GLU A 85 -4.89 17.25 -6.94
N GLY A 86 -5.93 16.53 -6.50
CA GLY A 86 -6.42 15.32 -7.14
C GLY A 86 -5.35 14.23 -7.28
N CYS A 87 -4.50 14.05 -6.27
CA CYS A 87 -3.39 13.09 -6.32
C CYS A 87 -3.89 11.64 -6.21
N GLY A 88 -3.51 10.78 -7.16
CA GLY A 88 -3.92 9.37 -7.22
C GLY A 88 -3.04 8.42 -6.40
N LEU A 89 -2.01 8.93 -5.73
CA LEU A 89 -1.14 8.20 -4.82
C LEU A 89 -0.55 9.16 -3.80
N VAL A 90 -0.55 8.76 -2.53
CA VAL A 90 0.20 9.44 -1.48
C VAL A 90 1.42 8.61 -1.11
N ILE A 91 2.61 9.20 -1.16
CA ILE A 91 3.85 8.57 -0.71
C ILE A 91 4.34 9.29 0.54
N LYS A 92 4.44 8.54 1.64
CA LYS A 92 4.96 9.04 2.91
C LYS A 92 6.02 8.08 3.45
N GLN A 93 7.12 8.63 3.94
CA GLN A 93 8.11 7.84 4.66
C GLN A 93 7.66 7.61 6.12
N HIS A 94 7.80 6.38 6.57
CA HIS A 94 7.57 6.01 7.96
C HIS A 94 8.83 6.29 8.78
N PHE A 95 8.64 7.00 9.90
CA PHE A 95 9.67 7.24 10.90
C PHE A 95 9.17 6.65 12.22
N PRO A 96 9.75 5.52 12.68
CA PRO A 96 9.26 4.84 13.87
C PRO A 96 9.56 5.66 15.14
N ASP A 97 8.64 5.66 16.09
CA ASP A 97 8.82 6.31 17.41
C ASP A 97 9.98 5.71 18.21
N SER A 98 10.35 4.45 17.92
CA SER A 98 11.45 3.75 18.57
C SER A 98 12.30 2.97 17.56
N PRO A 99 13.64 3.13 17.60
CA PRO A 99 14.57 2.34 16.76
C PRO A 99 14.49 0.83 16.97
N LEU A 100 13.95 0.36 18.10
CA LEU A 100 13.76 -1.05 18.41
C LEU A 100 12.46 -1.63 17.83
N LYS A 101 11.51 -0.78 17.44
CA LYS A 101 10.21 -1.16 16.88
C LYS A 101 10.04 -0.54 15.50
N LYS A 102 10.98 -0.82 14.59
CA LYS A 102 11.08 -0.17 13.28
C LYS A 102 9.86 -0.38 12.38
N ALA A 103 9.12 -1.46 12.59
CA ALA A 103 7.94 -1.78 11.80
C ALA A 103 6.63 -1.20 12.37
N LEU A 104 6.61 -0.79 13.66
CA LEU A 104 5.39 -0.34 14.33
C LEU A 104 4.99 1.06 13.83
N LEU A 105 3.80 1.18 13.25
CA LEU A 105 3.32 2.42 12.68
C LEU A 105 2.97 3.47 13.75
N THR A 106 3.17 4.74 13.41
CA THR A 106 2.79 5.86 14.28
C THR A 106 1.27 6.08 14.23
N PRO A 107 0.67 6.74 15.25
CA PRO A 107 -0.74 7.12 15.19
C PRO A 107 -1.11 7.97 13.96
N ALA A 108 -0.18 8.79 13.46
CA ALA A 108 -0.40 9.60 12.27
C ALA A 108 -0.43 8.75 10.99
N ASP A 109 0.47 7.75 10.87
CA ASP A 109 0.46 6.80 9.75
C ASP A 109 -0.84 6.00 9.73
N TRP A 110 -1.28 5.52 10.91
CA TRP A 110 -2.55 4.80 11.04
C TRP A 110 -3.75 5.61 10.56
N LYS A 111 -3.84 6.88 10.99
CA LYS A 111 -4.93 7.75 10.57
C LYS A 111 -4.85 8.07 9.08
N LEU A 112 -3.66 8.27 8.52
CA LEU A 112 -3.49 8.47 7.08
C LEU A 112 -3.98 7.25 6.29
N LEU A 113 -3.52 6.05 6.64
CA LEU A 113 -3.94 4.80 5.98
C LEU A 113 -5.45 4.61 6.06
N ARG A 114 -6.05 4.99 7.20
CA ARG A 114 -7.46 4.83 7.48
C ARG A 114 -8.35 5.79 6.67
N TYR A 115 -8.00 7.06 6.64
CA TYR A 115 -8.88 8.12 6.13
C TYR A 115 -8.50 8.63 4.74
N CYS A 116 -7.31 8.32 4.23
CA CYS A 116 -6.92 8.78 2.90
C CYS A 116 -7.77 8.09 1.81
N PRO A 117 -8.45 8.87 0.94
CA PRO A 117 -9.36 8.35 -0.08
C PRO A 117 -8.63 7.83 -1.34
N THR A 118 -7.33 7.59 -1.25
CA THR A 118 -6.53 7.05 -2.35
C THR A 118 -5.52 6.01 -1.85
N ALA A 119 -4.77 5.42 -2.78
CA ALA A 119 -3.68 4.50 -2.46
C ALA A 119 -2.60 5.22 -1.64
N VAL A 120 -2.07 4.55 -0.63
CA VAL A 120 -0.98 5.09 0.21
C VAL A 120 0.20 4.14 0.16
N LEU A 121 1.36 4.67 -0.26
CA LEU A 121 2.64 3.99 -0.17
C LEU A 121 3.39 4.49 1.06
N LEU A 122 3.51 3.63 2.07
CA LEU A 122 4.40 3.85 3.22
C LEU A 122 5.78 3.31 2.93
N VAL A 123 6.77 4.19 2.93
CA VAL A 123 8.17 3.85 2.70
C VAL A 123 8.85 3.58 4.04
N LYS A 124 9.17 2.31 4.32
CA LYS A 124 9.70 1.83 5.61
C LYS A 124 11.18 1.45 5.52
N THR A 125 11.69 1.20 4.33
CA THR A 125 13.05 0.69 4.13
C THR A 125 13.83 1.45 3.07
N ALA A 126 15.14 1.57 3.28
CA ALA A 126 16.06 2.11 2.28
C ALA A 126 16.41 1.09 1.18
N THR A 127 16.00 -0.17 1.33
CA THR A 127 16.26 -1.26 0.37
C THR A 127 15.77 -0.85 -1.03
N PRO A 128 16.63 -0.86 -2.06
CA PRO A 128 16.20 -0.57 -3.42
C PRO A 128 15.11 -1.54 -3.88
N TRP A 129 14.12 -1.06 -4.61
CA TRP A 129 13.15 -1.95 -5.28
C TRP A 129 13.79 -2.71 -6.45
N ALA A 130 14.87 -2.14 -7.02
CA ALA A 130 15.51 -2.64 -8.22
C ALA A 130 15.97 -4.10 -8.07
N GLY A 131 15.45 -5.00 -8.91
CA GLY A 131 15.79 -6.42 -8.86
C GLY A 131 15.30 -7.17 -7.60
N GLY A 132 14.48 -6.54 -6.76
CA GLY A 132 13.94 -7.14 -5.54
C GLY A 132 12.69 -7.99 -5.77
N VAL A 133 11.98 -8.27 -4.67
CA VAL A 133 10.68 -8.96 -4.69
C VAL A 133 9.56 -7.99 -4.34
N ILE A 134 8.50 -8.00 -5.14
CA ILE A 134 7.23 -7.34 -4.86
C ILE A 134 6.26 -8.43 -4.40
N LEU A 135 5.76 -8.33 -3.18
CA LEU A 135 4.83 -9.30 -2.62
C LEU A 135 3.40 -8.76 -2.65
N ALA A 136 2.53 -9.36 -3.46
CA ALA A 136 1.10 -9.07 -3.49
C ALA A 136 0.34 -10.04 -2.58
N ALA A 137 -0.39 -9.52 -1.58
CA ALA A 137 -1.22 -10.33 -0.70
C ALA A 137 -2.69 -10.24 -1.11
N ILE A 138 -3.30 -11.39 -1.41
CA ILE A 138 -4.69 -11.51 -1.84
C ILE A 138 -5.42 -12.61 -1.04
N ASP A 139 -6.74 -12.61 -1.07
CA ASP A 139 -7.57 -13.70 -0.52
C ASP A 139 -8.35 -14.39 -1.64
N VAL A 140 -7.75 -15.39 -2.27
CA VAL A 140 -8.38 -16.15 -3.37
C VAL A 140 -9.67 -16.86 -2.93
N GLY A 141 -9.86 -17.07 -1.62
CA GLY A 141 -11.04 -17.71 -1.06
C GLY A 141 -12.29 -16.83 -1.15
N ASN A 142 -12.12 -15.50 -1.16
CA ASN A 142 -13.24 -14.57 -1.30
C ASN A 142 -13.43 -14.11 -2.75
N THR A 143 -14.52 -14.56 -3.35
CA THR A 143 -14.89 -14.25 -4.73
C THR A 143 -16.11 -13.34 -4.82
N ASP A 144 -16.38 -12.49 -3.83
CA ASP A 144 -17.36 -11.42 -4.04
C ASP A 144 -16.83 -10.36 -5.03
N GLY A 145 -17.73 -9.50 -5.53
CA GLY A 145 -17.38 -8.52 -6.57
C GLY A 145 -16.37 -7.47 -6.13
N GLU A 146 -16.47 -6.99 -4.89
CA GLU A 146 -15.56 -5.97 -4.36
C GLU A 146 -14.16 -6.56 -4.11
N HIS A 147 -14.09 -7.76 -3.53
CA HIS A 147 -12.84 -8.47 -3.31
C HIS A 147 -12.13 -8.79 -4.63
N ARG A 148 -12.84 -9.27 -5.66
CA ARG A 148 -12.24 -9.47 -6.99
C ARG A 148 -11.67 -8.18 -7.55
N SER A 149 -12.42 -7.08 -7.51
CA SER A 149 -11.93 -5.79 -8.01
C SER A 149 -10.68 -5.32 -7.25
N LEU A 150 -10.62 -5.55 -5.94
CA LEU A 150 -9.47 -5.22 -5.11
C LEU A 150 -8.27 -6.13 -5.43
N HIS A 151 -8.47 -7.43 -5.61
CA HIS A 151 -7.41 -8.36 -6.01
C HIS A 151 -6.81 -7.97 -7.36
N ASN A 152 -7.64 -7.65 -8.36
CA ASN A 152 -7.18 -7.18 -9.66
C ASN A 152 -6.31 -5.92 -9.50
N SER A 153 -6.76 -4.95 -8.70
CA SER A 153 -5.98 -3.75 -8.40
C SER A 153 -4.64 -4.06 -7.72
N ILE A 154 -4.61 -4.97 -6.74
CA ILE A 154 -3.38 -5.40 -6.05
C ILE A 154 -2.39 -5.99 -7.04
N ILE A 155 -2.85 -6.84 -7.96
CA ILE A 155 -2.01 -7.54 -8.92
C ILE A 155 -1.53 -6.62 -10.03
N ASP A 156 -2.40 -5.75 -10.55
CA ASP A 156 -2.02 -4.74 -11.54
C ASP A 156 -0.93 -3.80 -10.97
N HIS A 157 -1.07 -3.38 -9.71
CA HIS A 157 -0.02 -2.60 -9.03
C HIS A 157 1.25 -3.43 -8.82
N GLY A 158 1.11 -4.72 -8.49
CA GLY A 158 2.22 -5.66 -8.37
C GLY A 158 3.04 -5.77 -9.65
N PHE A 159 2.38 -6.01 -10.79
CA PHE A 159 3.03 -6.08 -12.10
C PHE A 159 3.67 -4.77 -12.51
N ASP A 160 2.96 -3.66 -12.32
CA ASP A 160 3.48 -2.35 -12.67
C ASP A 160 4.75 -2.01 -11.87
N ILE A 161 4.73 -2.24 -10.55
CA ILE A 161 5.89 -1.98 -9.69
C ILE A 161 7.02 -2.95 -10.03
N ALA A 162 6.72 -4.24 -10.25
CA ALA A 162 7.72 -5.24 -10.62
C ALA A 162 8.40 -4.87 -11.95
N SER A 163 7.63 -4.49 -12.96
CA SER A 163 8.15 -4.05 -14.27
C SER A 163 9.04 -2.81 -14.14
N LEU A 164 8.55 -1.79 -13.44
CA LEU A 164 9.23 -0.52 -13.18
C LEU A 164 10.57 -0.71 -12.43
N ALA A 165 10.59 -1.61 -11.47
CA ALA A 165 11.77 -1.93 -10.68
C ALA A 165 12.62 -3.06 -11.28
N LYS A 166 12.23 -3.66 -12.42
CA LYS A 166 12.85 -4.91 -12.92
C LYS A 166 12.95 -5.98 -11.82
N ALA A 167 11.93 -6.05 -10.99
CA ALA A 167 11.78 -6.94 -9.85
C ALA A 167 10.89 -8.14 -10.20
N GLN A 168 10.77 -9.08 -9.29
CA GLN A 168 9.89 -10.24 -9.41
C GLN A 168 8.60 -10.02 -8.62
N LEU A 169 7.46 -10.33 -9.22
CA LEU A 169 6.18 -10.35 -8.52
C LEU A 169 5.98 -11.73 -7.89
N HIS A 170 5.79 -11.77 -6.57
CA HIS A 170 5.31 -12.93 -5.84
C HIS A 170 3.90 -12.62 -5.35
N VAL A 171 3.00 -13.59 -5.43
CA VAL A 171 1.63 -13.50 -4.93
C VAL A 171 1.47 -14.48 -3.79
N ILE A 172 0.99 -14.02 -2.64
CA ILE A 172 0.63 -14.90 -1.52
C ILE A 172 -0.87 -14.85 -1.28
N SER A 173 -1.45 -16.03 -1.09
CA SER A 173 -2.81 -16.18 -0.59
C SER A 173 -2.83 -17.15 0.57
N ALA A 174 -3.32 -16.65 1.71
CA ALA A 174 -3.44 -17.41 2.93
C ALA A 174 -4.90 -17.83 3.11
N HIS A 175 -5.14 -19.12 3.39
CA HIS A 175 -6.48 -19.61 3.72
C HIS A 175 -6.53 -20.14 5.15
N PRO A 176 -7.62 -19.85 5.91
CA PRO A 176 -7.74 -20.31 7.28
C PRO A 176 -7.80 -21.85 7.33
N SER A 177 -7.15 -22.43 8.35
CA SER A 177 -7.27 -23.86 8.60
C SER A 177 -8.70 -24.20 9.02
N PRO A 178 -9.32 -25.28 8.49
CA PRO A 178 -10.67 -25.71 8.84
C PRO A 178 -10.89 -25.92 10.34
N MET A 179 -9.83 -26.15 11.11
CA MET A 179 -9.89 -26.30 12.58
C MET A 179 -10.31 -25.02 13.32
N LEU A 180 -10.19 -23.84 12.69
CA LEU A 180 -10.57 -22.55 13.26
C LEU A 180 -11.98 -22.08 12.82
N SER A 181 -12.66 -22.83 11.93
CA SER A 181 -13.90 -22.36 11.25
C SER A 181 -15.21 -23.02 11.70
N ALA A 182 -15.26 -23.63 12.90
CA ALA A 182 -16.42 -24.13 13.66
C ALA A 182 -16.49 -25.65 13.90
N ALA A 183 -17.24 -25.99 14.96
CA ALA A 183 -17.31 -27.25 15.68
C ALA A 183 -18.26 -28.29 15.04
N ASP A 184 -17.89 -28.86 13.89
CA ASP A 184 -18.68 -29.93 13.25
C ASP A 184 -17.77 -31.05 12.67
N PRO A 185 -18.07 -32.35 12.86
CA PRO A 185 -17.15 -33.43 12.60
C PRO A 185 -17.22 -33.83 11.11
N THR A 186 -16.48 -33.13 10.25
CA THR A 186 -16.36 -33.54 8.84
C THR A 186 -14.92 -33.41 8.34
N PHE A 187 -14.13 -34.47 8.54
CA PHE A 187 -12.85 -34.66 7.85
C PHE A 187 -12.98 -34.63 6.31
N GLN A 188 -14.20 -34.82 5.76
CA GLN A 188 -14.51 -34.71 4.33
C GLN A 188 -14.62 -33.25 3.81
N LEU A 189 -14.77 -32.26 4.70
CA LEU A 189 -14.86 -30.85 4.29
C LEU A 189 -13.49 -30.25 3.98
N ARG A 190 -12.42 -30.78 4.61
CA ARG A 190 -11.04 -30.28 4.44
C ARG A 190 -10.52 -30.45 3.01
N GLU A 191 -10.57 -31.67 2.48
CA GLU A 191 -10.15 -31.97 1.09
C GLU A 191 -10.98 -31.15 0.08
N THR A 192 -12.27 -30.90 0.38
CA THR A 192 -13.16 -30.14 -0.49
C THR A 192 -12.85 -28.63 -0.48
N ILE A 193 -12.52 -28.05 0.68
CA ILE A 193 -12.14 -26.63 0.80
C ILE A 193 -10.79 -26.40 0.12
N GLU A 194 -9.81 -27.27 0.36
CA GLU A 194 -8.49 -27.15 -0.26
C GLU A 194 -8.58 -27.31 -1.78
N ALA A 195 -9.33 -28.31 -2.28
CA ALA A 195 -9.54 -28.50 -3.71
C ALA A 195 -10.21 -27.28 -4.37
N ARG A 196 -11.24 -26.71 -3.73
CA ARG A 196 -11.89 -25.48 -4.20
C ARG A 196 -10.92 -24.29 -4.23
N TYR A 197 -10.11 -24.13 -3.19
CA TYR A 197 -9.12 -23.05 -3.13
C TYR A 197 -8.07 -23.20 -4.22
N ARG A 198 -7.57 -24.42 -4.45
CA ARG A 198 -6.64 -24.74 -5.55
C ARG A 198 -7.25 -24.46 -6.91
N GLU A 199 -8.54 -24.77 -7.12
CA GLU A 199 -9.24 -24.46 -8.37
C GLU A 199 -9.35 -22.94 -8.59
N GLN A 200 -9.75 -22.19 -7.57
CA GLN A 200 -9.78 -20.72 -7.61
C GLN A 200 -8.39 -20.13 -7.87
N CYS A 201 -7.34 -20.72 -7.28
CA CYS A 201 -5.97 -20.31 -7.53
C CYS A 201 -5.54 -20.58 -8.98
N ARG A 202 -5.91 -21.74 -9.55
CA ARG A 202 -5.63 -22.02 -10.98
C ARG A 202 -6.33 -21.05 -11.92
N ALA A 203 -7.59 -20.71 -11.62
CA ALA A 203 -8.31 -19.70 -12.39
C ALA A 203 -7.60 -18.34 -12.30
N PHE A 204 -7.15 -17.96 -11.11
CA PHE A 204 -6.38 -16.74 -10.87
C PHE A 204 -5.01 -16.75 -11.60
N GLN A 205 -4.27 -17.87 -11.56
CA GLN A 205 -3.00 -18.02 -12.31
C GLN A 205 -3.20 -17.84 -13.81
N ALA A 206 -4.26 -18.44 -14.36
CA ALA A 206 -4.57 -18.33 -15.78
C ALA A 206 -5.01 -16.91 -16.18
N GLU A 207 -5.69 -16.19 -15.28
CA GLU A 207 -6.12 -14.80 -15.52
C GLU A 207 -4.93 -13.83 -15.51
N PHE A 208 -3.99 -14.00 -14.59
CA PHE A 208 -2.90 -13.05 -14.34
C PHE A 208 -1.52 -13.50 -14.87
N ASP A 209 -1.42 -14.68 -15.49
CA ASP A 209 -0.16 -15.26 -15.99
C ASP A 209 0.94 -15.35 -14.90
N VAL A 210 0.54 -15.76 -13.69
CA VAL A 210 1.46 -15.97 -12.55
C VAL A 210 1.81 -17.45 -12.47
N ASP A 211 3.10 -17.79 -12.60
CA ASP A 211 3.56 -19.17 -12.55
C ASP A 211 3.55 -19.78 -11.12
N ASP A 212 3.69 -21.10 -11.06
CA ASP A 212 3.67 -21.88 -9.80
C ASP A 212 4.81 -21.52 -8.83
N ALA A 213 5.94 -20.98 -9.31
CA ALA A 213 7.05 -20.56 -8.46
C ALA A 213 6.78 -19.20 -7.79
N HIS A 214 5.88 -18.41 -8.36
CA HIS A 214 5.55 -17.07 -7.91
C HIS A 214 4.19 -16.96 -7.21
N LEU A 215 3.32 -17.97 -7.32
CA LEU A 215 2.09 -18.07 -6.52
C LEU A 215 2.27 -18.98 -5.30
N HIS A 216 2.04 -18.43 -4.11
CA HIS A 216 2.22 -19.09 -2.82
C HIS A 216 0.89 -19.22 -2.10
N ILE A 217 0.42 -20.45 -1.98
CA ILE A 217 -0.86 -20.80 -1.34
C ILE A 217 -0.54 -21.51 -0.03
N GLU A 218 -0.86 -20.87 1.08
CA GLU A 218 -0.44 -21.33 2.40
C GLU A 218 -1.64 -21.46 3.34
N GLU A 219 -1.72 -22.59 4.05
CA GLU A 219 -2.73 -22.81 5.09
C GLU A 219 -2.28 -22.14 6.39
N GLY A 220 -3.10 -21.23 6.92
CA GLY A 220 -2.83 -20.58 8.19
C GLY A 220 -3.36 -19.15 8.29
N PRO A 221 -3.07 -18.47 9.41
CA PRO A 221 -3.55 -17.12 9.63
C PRO A 221 -2.73 -16.12 8.79
N ALA A 222 -3.43 -15.33 7.99
CA ALA A 222 -2.83 -14.41 7.02
C ALA A 222 -1.91 -13.35 7.65
N ASP A 223 -2.25 -12.92 8.87
CA ASP A 223 -1.49 -11.97 9.68
C ASP A 223 -0.14 -12.53 10.18
N VAL A 224 0.09 -13.84 10.07
CA VAL A 224 1.38 -14.49 10.33
C VAL A 224 2.08 -14.86 9.03
N LEU A 225 1.33 -15.42 8.06
CA LEU A 225 1.90 -15.94 6.81
C LEU A 225 2.44 -14.84 5.91
N ILE A 226 1.73 -13.72 5.79
CA ILE A 226 2.15 -12.61 4.91
C ILE A 226 3.45 -11.95 5.43
N PRO A 227 3.58 -11.59 6.73
CA PRO A 227 4.85 -11.08 7.25
C PRO A 227 5.99 -12.10 7.15
N PHE A 228 5.70 -13.39 7.40
CA PHE A 228 6.69 -14.45 7.24
C PHE A 228 7.20 -14.55 5.80
N ALA A 229 6.30 -14.51 4.82
CA ALA A 229 6.65 -14.54 3.40
C ALA A 229 7.43 -13.30 2.96
N ALA A 230 7.00 -12.11 3.38
CA ALA A 230 7.71 -10.86 3.13
C ALA A 230 9.16 -10.93 3.65
N HIS A 231 9.36 -11.47 4.85
CA HIS A 231 10.70 -11.69 5.40
C HIS A 231 11.46 -12.80 4.64
N LYS A 232 10.83 -13.95 4.37
CA LYS A 232 11.46 -15.10 3.69
C LYS A 232 12.02 -14.72 2.32
N TRP A 233 11.28 -13.92 1.54
CA TRP A 233 11.70 -13.49 0.20
C TRP A 233 12.35 -12.12 0.17
N GLN A 234 12.57 -11.50 1.34
CA GLN A 234 13.17 -10.17 1.45
C GLN A 234 12.43 -9.16 0.55
N ALA A 235 11.09 -9.15 0.66
CA ALA A 235 10.24 -8.29 -0.14
C ALA A 235 10.66 -6.82 0.03
N ALA A 236 10.88 -6.14 -1.10
CA ALA A 236 11.14 -4.71 -1.11
C ALA A 236 9.85 -3.90 -0.95
N VAL A 237 8.74 -4.44 -1.47
CA VAL A 237 7.38 -3.89 -1.34
C VAL A 237 6.41 -5.02 -1.02
N THR A 238 5.51 -4.79 -0.08
CA THR A 238 4.33 -5.62 0.16
C THR A 238 3.08 -4.82 -0.20
N ILE A 239 2.22 -5.36 -1.06
CA ILE A 239 0.97 -4.75 -1.48
C ILE A 239 -0.17 -5.47 -0.77
N ILE A 240 -0.99 -4.70 -0.05
CA ILE A 240 -2.14 -5.24 0.68
C ILE A 240 -3.40 -4.44 0.36
N GLY A 241 -4.54 -5.12 0.40
CA GLY A 241 -5.86 -4.50 0.38
C GLY A 241 -6.41 -4.33 1.79
N THR A 242 -7.12 -3.23 2.05
CA THR A 242 -7.94 -3.08 3.25
C THR A 242 -9.40 -2.94 2.88
N VAL A 243 -10.25 -3.79 3.45
CA VAL A 243 -11.71 -3.69 3.36
C VAL A 243 -12.26 -3.17 4.69
N ALA A 244 -13.22 -2.25 4.64
CA ALA A 244 -13.98 -1.86 5.82
C ALA A 244 -15.03 -2.94 6.12
N ARG A 245 -15.27 -3.24 7.41
CA ARG A 245 -16.40 -4.12 7.77
C ARG A 245 -17.71 -3.37 7.46
N THR A 246 -18.51 -3.93 6.57
CA THR A 246 -19.86 -3.42 6.26
C THR A 246 -20.68 -3.24 7.54
N GLY A 247 -21.23 -2.04 7.76
CA GLY A 247 -22.14 -1.75 8.87
C GLY A 247 -21.50 -1.23 10.18
N ILE A 248 -20.17 -1.09 10.24
CA ILE A 248 -19.51 -0.37 11.34
C ILE A 248 -19.29 1.08 10.92
N SER A 249 -19.81 2.03 11.70
CA SER A 249 -19.59 3.46 11.49
C SER A 249 -18.10 3.79 11.65
N GLY A 250 -17.39 3.90 10.54
CA GLY A 250 -16.00 4.36 10.48
C GLY A 250 -15.16 3.58 9.47
N ALA A 251 -14.22 4.28 8.84
CA ALA A 251 -13.16 3.65 8.08
C ALA A 251 -12.31 2.82 9.04
N LEU A 252 -12.50 1.52 9.12
CA LEU A 252 -11.72 0.63 9.98
C LEU A 252 -10.79 -0.20 9.10
N ILE A 253 -9.51 -0.27 9.48
CA ILE A 253 -8.56 -1.21 8.87
C ILE A 253 -8.84 -2.58 9.49
N GLY A 254 -9.00 -3.61 8.67
CA GLY A 254 -9.24 -4.96 9.17
C GLY A 254 -8.07 -5.46 10.03
N ASN A 255 -8.35 -6.17 11.12
CA ASN A 255 -7.33 -6.68 12.06
C ASN A 255 -6.14 -7.37 11.36
N THR A 256 -6.39 -8.17 10.32
CA THR A 256 -5.34 -8.82 9.54
C THR A 256 -4.38 -7.80 8.92
N ALA A 257 -4.92 -6.77 8.27
CA ALA A 257 -4.10 -5.71 7.71
C ALA A 257 -3.39 -4.91 8.80
N GLU A 258 -4.01 -4.71 9.97
CA GLU A 258 -3.37 -4.03 11.09
C GLU A 258 -2.08 -4.74 11.52
N VAL A 259 -2.17 -6.06 11.75
CA VAL A 259 -1.02 -6.88 12.17
C VAL A 259 0.06 -6.93 11.08
N ILE A 260 -0.33 -7.06 9.81
CA ILE A 260 0.64 -7.07 8.70
C ILE A 260 1.41 -5.76 8.65
N LEU A 261 0.73 -4.63 8.72
CA LEU A 261 1.33 -3.28 8.64
C LEU A 261 2.36 -3.03 9.73
N ASP A 262 2.12 -3.53 10.94
CA ASP A 262 3.05 -3.42 12.08
C ASP A 262 4.19 -4.44 12.06
N ALA A 263 4.09 -5.49 11.25
CA ALA A 263 5.07 -6.58 11.20
C ALA A 263 6.03 -6.51 10.02
N VAL A 264 5.59 -6.05 8.84
CA VAL A 264 6.42 -6.04 7.63
C VAL A 264 7.48 -4.93 7.67
N GLU A 265 8.70 -5.23 7.25
CA GLU A 265 9.80 -4.26 7.16
C GLU A 265 9.97 -3.69 5.73
N SER A 266 9.28 -4.27 4.75
CA SER A 266 9.24 -3.76 3.37
C SER A 266 8.52 -2.42 3.29
N ASP A 267 8.65 -1.70 2.18
CA ASP A 267 7.67 -0.66 1.85
C ASP A 267 6.28 -1.31 1.74
N VAL A 268 5.22 -0.56 2.03
CA VAL A 268 3.85 -1.09 1.99
C VAL A 268 2.95 -0.22 1.13
N LEU A 269 2.38 -0.79 0.08
CA LEU A 269 1.33 -0.16 -0.70
C LEU A 269 -0.03 -0.65 -0.19
N VAL A 270 -0.83 0.27 0.31
CA VAL A 270 -2.16 -0.01 0.85
C VAL A 270 -3.22 0.46 -0.15
N LEU A 271 -4.01 -0.50 -0.64
CA LEU A 271 -5.11 -0.29 -1.57
C LEU A 271 -6.45 -0.45 -0.87
N LYS A 272 -7.47 0.24 -1.38
CA LYS A 272 -8.85 0.19 -0.89
C LYS A 272 -9.81 -0.11 -2.03
N PRO A 273 -10.96 -0.75 -1.78
CA PRO A 273 -12.05 -0.83 -2.76
C PRO A 273 -12.49 0.57 -3.23
N GLN A 274 -12.91 0.69 -4.48
CA GLN A 274 -13.37 1.96 -5.04
C GLN A 274 -14.53 2.56 -4.23
N THR A 275 -15.48 1.74 -3.81
CA THR A 275 -16.63 2.14 -2.98
C THR A 275 -16.21 2.79 -1.67
N LEU A 276 -15.14 2.30 -1.04
CA LEU A 276 -14.58 2.89 0.18
C LEU A 276 -13.84 4.19 -0.11
N MET A 277 -13.11 4.27 -1.23
CA MET A 277 -12.43 5.51 -1.64
C MET A 277 -13.43 6.63 -1.92
N ASP A 278 -14.50 6.35 -2.67
CA ASP A 278 -15.58 7.31 -2.97
C ASP A 278 -16.24 7.82 -1.67
N HIS A 279 -16.50 6.92 -0.71
CA HIS A 279 -17.05 7.31 0.59
C HIS A 279 -16.09 8.18 1.40
N LEU A 280 -14.79 7.88 1.39
CA LEU A 280 -13.79 8.68 2.09
C LEU A 280 -13.63 10.06 1.44
N GLU A 281 -13.76 10.16 0.12
CA GLU A 281 -13.76 11.42 -0.62
C GLU A 281 -14.95 12.32 -0.21
N GLU A 282 -16.14 11.73 -0.08
CA GLU A 282 -17.32 12.42 0.46
C GLU A 282 -17.16 12.87 1.92
N LEU A 283 -16.37 12.15 2.72
CA LEU A 283 -16.10 12.53 4.11
C LEU A 283 -15.07 13.65 4.20
N ALA A 284 -14.03 13.61 3.35
CA ALA A 284 -12.99 14.64 3.30
C ALA A 284 -13.51 15.99 2.77
N THR A 285 -14.56 15.97 1.95
CA THR A 285 -15.18 17.18 1.38
C THR A 285 -16.27 17.81 2.26
N LYS A 286 -16.67 17.17 3.36
CA LYS A 286 -17.68 17.72 4.29
C LYS A 286 -17.04 18.78 5.21
N PRO A 287 -17.62 19.99 5.29
CA PRO A 287 -17.07 21.12 6.06
C PRO A 287 -17.17 20.93 7.58
#